data_AF-A0A2M8MYI0-F1
#
_entry.id   AF-A0A2M8MYI0-F1
#
_cell.length_a   1.000
_cell.length_b   1.000
_cell.length_c   1.000
_cell.angle_alpha   90.00
_cell.angle_beta   90.00
_cell.angle_gamma   90.00
#
_symmetry.space_group_name_H-M   'P 1'
#
loop_
_entity.id
_entity.type
_entity.pdbx_description
1 polymer ?
#
loop_
_entity_poly.entity_id
_entity_poly.type
_entity_poly.pdbx_seq_one_letter_code
_entity_poly.pdbx_strand_id
1 'polypeptide(L)'
;MPSLRARPRRQPQRPARAPILSVHLAGAGGAIVLPARQDLIQGLTDCLFGWPATLSPTLPPPEQTLAVVAAEQGGTFRLGARALDRPLSGLSTTAAVCALIADLALGFCESLPGGMGLHCGAVRLGQGPLLLLAGPRRAGKSTLIARLAREETAQIFCDDVLPITAQGDALALGLAPRIRLPAAPALGHVTPLLADDRYAYLRPRNPAPHGTRARPKVLVALDRRPGSGAPRLHHLPPDAAIRLILQQTLTLADTPAAALAQAEALLHGMTCVTLRYDALEPATALLGAAFGGTTALPPDLLPPLPSAALASGANLPPDLPLQRHPEVHLRHFGQSLFLWHPDTPMLWHLNPLAQAIWALLETDHTTNSLVGLLCEAFPHIPPDQIATDVAAFLGTAHDSGLLTSPCR
;
A
#
# COMPACT_ATOMS: atom_id res chain seq x y z
N MET A 1 -77.40 4.27 5.82
CA MET A 1 -76.05 4.48 5.29
C MET A 1 -75.08 4.77 6.44
N PRO A 2 -74.23 3.81 6.85
CA PRO A 2 -73.23 4.04 7.89
C PRO A 2 -71.93 4.58 7.28
N SER A 3 -71.38 5.64 7.88
CA SER A 3 -70.14 6.29 7.46
C SER A 3 -68.91 5.41 7.74
N LEU A 4 -68.19 5.03 6.68
CA LEU A 4 -66.87 4.40 6.75
C LEU A 4 -65.84 5.42 7.29
N ARG A 5 -65.44 5.28 8.56
CA ARG A 5 -64.25 5.97 9.10
C ARG A 5 -62.99 5.34 8.50
N ALA A 6 -62.26 6.13 7.72
CA ALA A 6 -60.97 5.76 7.18
C ALA A 6 -59.95 5.49 8.31
N ARG A 7 -59.33 4.30 8.29
CA ARG A 7 -58.19 3.98 9.16
C ARG A 7 -57.00 4.86 8.76
N PRO A 8 -56.24 5.42 9.73
CA PRO A 8 -55.04 6.17 9.41
C PRO A 8 -54.00 5.25 8.75
N ARG A 9 -53.50 5.66 7.58
CA ARG A 9 -52.36 5.02 6.90
C ARG A 9 -51.17 5.02 7.85
N ARG A 10 -50.68 3.83 8.23
CA ARG A 10 -49.38 3.68 8.89
C ARG A 10 -48.33 4.29 7.97
N GLN A 11 -47.69 5.37 8.42
CA GLN A 11 -46.45 5.84 7.79
C GLN A 11 -45.44 4.69 7.81
N PRO A 12 -44.69 4.44 6.72
CA PRO A 12 -43.61 3.47 6.74
C PRO A 12 -42.62 3.93 7.82
N GLN A 13 -42.46 3.12 8.87
CA GLN A 13 -41.41 3.32 9.87
C GLN A 13 -40.09 3.36 9.10
N ARG A 14 -39.39 4.49 9.17
CA ARG A 14 -37.98 4.54 8.74
C ARG A 14 -37.27 3.41 9.48
N PRO A 15 -36.51 2.54 8.79
CA PRO A 15 -35.76 1.50 9.46
C PRO A 15 -34.90 2.18 10.54
N ALA A 16 -34.94 1.63 11.76
CA ALA A 16 -34.11 2.11 12.85
C ALA A 16 -32.66 2.15 12.35
N ARG A 17 -32.03 3.32 12.38
CA ARG A 17 -30.62 3.45 12.00
C ARG A 17 -29.84 2.48 12.88
N ALA A 18 -29.14 1.53 12.25
CA ALA A 18 -28.28 0.62 12.98
C ALA A 18 -27.33 1.43 13.88
N PRO A 19 -27.06 0.98 15.11
CA PRO A 19 -26.12 1.68 15.97
C PRO A 19 -24.76 1.78 15.26
N ILE A 20 -24.15 2.96 15.31
CA ILE A 20 -22.82 3.19 14.75
C ILE A 20 -21.84 3.36 15.92
N LEU A 21 -20.64 2.83 15.73
CA LEU A 21 -19.55 2.86 16.70
C LEU A 21 -18.46 3.75 16.15
N SER A 22 -17.90 4.59 17.01
CA SER A 22 -16.61 5.20 16.79
C SER A 22 -15.52 4.27 17.32
N VAL A 23 -14.50 4.04 16.51
CA VAL A 23 -13.30 3.26 16.84
C VAL A 23 -12.13 4.21 16.86
N HIS A 24 -11.54 4.39 18.03
CA HIS A 24 -10.34 5.20 18.24
C HIS A 24 -9.15 4.28 18.39
N LEU A 25 -8.15 4.46 17.52
CA LEU A 25 -6.85 3.79 17.62
C LEU A 25 -5.79 4.81 18.01
N ALA A 26 -4.94 4.46 18.98
CA ALA A 26 -3.88 5.34 19.45
C ALA A 26 -2.97 5.80 18.28
N GLY A 27 -2.79 7.11 18.14
CA GLY A 27 -1.94 7.71 17.12
C GLY A 27 -2.47 7.68 15.67
N ALA A 28 -3.69 7.21 15.40
CA ALA A 28 -4.21 7.15 14.04
C ALA A 28 -4.57 8.52 13.41
N GLY A 29 -4.53 9.61 14.18
CA GLY A 29 -4.88 10.96 13.70
C GLY A 29 -6.39 11.22 13.57
N GLY A 30 -7.23 10.26 13.94
CA GLY A 30 -8.69 10.42 13.98
C GLY A 30 -9.41 9.10 14.26
N ALA A 31 -10.75 9.14 14.29
CA ALA A 31 -11.61 8.00 14.53
C ALA A 31 -12.07 7.34 13.23
N ILE A 32 -12.38 6.05 13.28
CA ILE A 32 -13.21 5.40 12.25
C ILE A 32 -14.63 5.26 12.78
N VAL A 33 -15.63 5.47 11.94
CA VAL A 33 -17.03 5.17 12.25
C VAL A 33 -17.46 3.92 11.50
N LEU A 34 -17.95 2.92 12.23
CA LEU A 34 -18.38 1.63 11.69
C LEU A 34 -19.85 1.35 12.07
N PRO A 35 -20.62 0.59 11.27
CA PRO A 35 -21.84 -0.01 11.78
C PRO A 35 -21.48 -1.00 12.89
N ALA A 36 -22.37 -1.18 13.88
CA ALA A 36 -22.24 -2.19 14.93
C ALA A 36 -22.47 -3.62 14.38
N ARG A 37 -21.63 -4.03 13.42
CA ARG A 37 -21.65 -5.30 12.70
C ARG A 37 -20.46 -6.12 13.17
N GLN A 38 -20.75 -7.25 13.81
CA GLN A 38 -19.74 -8.08 14.47
C GLN A 38 -18.68 -8.60 13.50
N ASP A 39 -19.07 -8.98 12.28
CA ASP A 39 -18.17 -9.45 11.24
C ASP A 39 -17.11 -8.41 10.85
N LEU A 40 -17.53 -7.14 10.71
CA LEU A 40 -16.62 -6.05 10.37
C LEU A 40 -15.70 -5.69 11.54
N ILE A 41 -16.25 -5.60 12.75
CA ILE A 41 -15.49 -5.28 13.96
C ILE A 41 -14.45 -6.37 14.22
N GLN A 42 -14.87 -7.63 14.21
CA GLN A 42 -14.00 -8.78 14.44
C GLN A 42 -12.91 -8.87 13.36
N GLY A 43 -13.29 -8.72 12.09
CA GLY A 43 -12.34 -8.75 10.97
C GLY A 43 -11.28 -7.66 11.07
N LEU A 44 -11.66 -6.45 11.48
CA LEU A 44 -10.70 -5.37 11.75
C LEU A 44 -9.80 -5.74 12.94
N THR A 45 -10.37 -6.11 14.09
CA THR A 45 -9.59 -6.40 15.31
C THR A 45 -8.66 -7.60 15.16
N ASP A 46 -9.04 -8.62 14.40
CA ASP A 46 -8.20 -9.80 14.15
C ASP A 46 -6.92 -9.45 13.37
N CYS A 47 -6.96 -8.35 12.62
CA CYS A 47 -5.82 -7.86 11.85
C CYS A 47 -4.91 -6.90 12.65
N LEU A 48 -5.25 -6.58 13.91
CA LEU A 48 -4.52 -5.66 14.77
C LEU A 48 -3.79 -6.41 15.89
N PHE A 49 -2.48 -6.21 15.98
CA PHE A 49 -1.60 -6.79 16.99
C PHE A 49 -1.08 -5.70 17.91
N GLY A 50 -1.56 -5.69 19.15
CA GLY A 50 -1.10 -4.74 20.17
C GLY A 50 -1.49 -3.28 19.90
N TRP A 51 -2.34 -2.99 18.92
CA TRP A 51 -2.87 -1.64 18.67
C TRP A 51 -4.15 -1.44 19.47
N PRO A 52 -4.15 -0.67 20.57
CA PRO A 52 -5.33 -0.55 21.42
C PRO A 52 -6.44 0.21 20.68
N ALA A 53 -7.61 -0.41 20.60
CA ALA A 53 -8.80 0.16 20.00
C ALA A 53 -9.88 0.38 21.07
N THR A 54 -10.38 1.62 21.17
CA THR A 54 -11.53 1.96 22.02
C THR A 54 -12.76 2.10 21.15
N LEU A 55 -13.81 1.35 21.48
CA LEU A 55 -15.08 1.39 20.77
C LEU A 55 -16.12 2.10 21.63
N SER A 56 -16.78 3.11 21.07
CA SER A 56 -17.85 3.85 21.74
C SER A 56 -19.02 4.11 20.78
N PRO A 57 -20.29 3.96 21.21
CA PRO A 57 -21.42 4.43 20.42
C PRO A 57 -21.29 5.91 20.08
N THR A 58 -21.61 6.31 18.84
CA THR A 58 -21.52 7.71 18.42
C THR A 58 -22.71 8.12 17.58
N LEU A 59 -23.27 9.32 17.83
CA LEU A 59 -24.20 9.98 16.91
C LEU A 59 -24.23 11.48 17.31
N PRO A 60 -23.75 12.42 16.47
CA PRO A 60 -23.16 12.26 15.13
C PRO A 60 -21.73 11.64 15.12
N PRO A 61 -21.13 11.39 13.94
CA PRO A 61 -19.69 11.11 13.81
C PRO A 61 -18.82 12.20 14.47
N PRO A 62 -17.66 11.84 15.07
CA PRO A 62 -16.71 12.84 15.59
C PRO A 62 -16.18 13.77 14.49
N GLU A 63 -15.77 14.99 14.86
CA GLU A 63 -15.21 15.96 13.90
C GLU A 63 -13.96 15.43 13.18
N GLN A 64 -13.07 14.74 13.90
CA GLN A 64 -11.86 14.12 13.33
C GLN A 64 -12.13 12.67 12.92
N THR A 65 -12.98 12.47 11.91
CA THR A 65 -13.26 11.14 11.35
C THR A 65 -12.36 10.87 10.14
N LEU A 66 -11.59 9.78 10.18
CA LEU A 66 -10.76 9.29 9.08
C LEU A 66 -11.60 8.60 8.01
N ALA A 67 -12.49 7.69 8.44
CA ALA A 67 -13.34 6.90 7.58
C ALA A 67 -14.69 6.59 8.22
N VAL A 68 -15.73 6.50 7.39
CA VAL A 68 -17.08 6.10 7.75
C VAL A 68 -17.46 4.91 6.89
N VAL A 69 -17.80 3.80 7.53
CA VAL A 69 -18.38 2.64 6.90
C VAL A 69 -19.88 2.60 7.18
N ALA A 70 -20.65 2.26 6.17
CA ALA A 70 -22.09 2.01 6.25
C ALA A 70 -22.39 0.62 5.71
N ALA A 71 -23.33 -0.08 6.34
CA ALA A 71 -23.86 -1.33 5.79
C ALA A 71 -24.78 -1.03 4.59
N GLU A 72 -24.65 -1.83 3.53
CA GLU A 72 -25.52 -1.80 2.35
C GLU A 72 -26.43 -3.04 2.32
N GLN A 73 -27.36 -3.09 1.37
CA GLN A 73 -28.18 -4.28 1.13
C GLN A 73 -27.31 -5.44 0.63
N GLY A 74 -27.69 -6.68 0.94
CA GLY A 74 -26.93 -7.86 0.51
C GLY A 74 -25.70 -8.18 1.37
N GLY A 75 -25.51 -7.49 2.50
CA GLY A 75 -24.43 -7.78 3.45
C GLY A 75 -23.09 -7.14 3.09
N THR A 76 -23.05 -6.28 2.07
CA THR A 76 -21.88 -5.50 1.67
C THR A 76 -21.76 -4.20 2.47
N PHE A 77 -20.67 -3.48 2.23
CA PHE A 77 -20.35 -2.23 2.89
C PHE A 77 -20.02 -1.12 1.90
N ARG A 78 -20.36 0.11 2.31
CA ARG A 78 -19.91 1.35 1.69
C ARG A 78 -18.90 2.03 2.59
N LEU A 79 -17.78 2.48 2.06
CA LEU A 79 -16.74 3.20 2.80
C LEU A 79 -16.53 4.58 2.18
N GLY A 80 -16.72 5.64 2.96
CA GLY A 80 -16.21 6.98 2.65
C GLY A 80 -15.05 7.31 3.58
N ALA A 81 -13.99 7.91 3.07
CA ALA A 81 -12.85 8.34 3.88
C ALA A 81 -12.42 9.75 3.50
N ARG A 82 -11.76 10.46 4.42
CA ARG A 82 -11.17 11.77 4.13
C ARG A 82 -10.21 11.70 2.95
N ALA A 83 -9.50 10.59 2.83
CA ALA A 83 -8.56 10.32 1.76
C ALA A 83 -9.24 9.92 0.44
N LEU A 84 -10.57 9.81 0.33
CA LEU A 84 -11.24 9.34 -0.89
C LEU A 84 -12.10 10.44 -1.52
N ASP A 85 -11.98 10.61 -2.85
CA ASP A 85 -12.84 11.55 -3.60
C ASP A 85 -14.29 11.09 -3.70
N ARG A 86 -14.49 9.77 -3.75
CA ARG A 86 -15.81 9.14 -3.85
C ARG A 86 -15.87 7.93 -2.92
N PRO A 87 -17.01 7.67 -2.27
CA PRO A 87 -17.19 6.46 -1.48
C PRO A 87 -17.02 5.20 -2.33
N LEU A 88 -16.43 4.18 -1.72
CA LEU A 88 -16.37 2.82 -2.26
C LEU A 88 -17.66 2.10 -1.87
N SER A 89 -18.32 1.40 -2.78
CA SER A 89 -19.55 0.63 -2.53
C SER A 89 -19.36 -0.86 -2.84
N GLY A 90 -20.30 -1.69 -2.38
CA GLY A 90 -20.31 -3.11 -2.71
C GLY A 90 -19.16 -3.91 -2.10
N LEU A 91 -18.53 -3.40 -1.02
CA LEU A 91 -17.36 -4.05 -0.42
C LEU A 91 -17.79 -5.29 0.39
N SER A 92 -17.08 -6.40 0.20
CA SER A 92 -17.09 -7.51 1.16
C SER A 92 -16.58 -7.04 2.53
N THR A 93 -16.78 -7.84 3.60
CA THR A 93 -16.17 -7.57 4.91
C THR A 93 -14.65 -7.45 4.80
N THR A 94 -14.00 -8.34 4.05
CA THR A 94 -12.55 -8.35 3.82
C THR A 94 -12.08 -7.10 3.07
N ALA A 95 -12.78 -6.72 2.00
CA ALA A 95 -12.45 -5.52 1.23
C ALA A 95 -12.66 -4.23 2.04
N ALA A 96 -13.71 -4.17 2.87
CA ALA A 96 -13.95 -3.05 3.78
C ALA A 96 -12.84 -2.92 4.84
N VAL A 97 -12.46 -4.02 5.51
CA VAL A 97 -11.33 -4.04 6.45
C VAL A 97 -10.04 -3.63 5.76
N CYS A 98 -9.83 -4.11 4.52
CA CYS A 98 -8.65 -3.78 3.75
C CYS A 98 -8.54 -2.29 3.43
N ALA A 99 -9.63 -1.66 2.98
CA ALA A 99 -9.66 -0.23 2.71
C ALA A 99 -9.46 0.58 4.01
N LEU A 100 -10.09 0.16 5.12
CA LEU A 100 -9.91 0.80 6.43
C LEU A 100 -8.46 0.74 6.94
N ILE A 101 -7.79 -0.41 6.84
CA ILE A 101 -6.40 -0.56 7.27
C ILE A 101 -5.47 0.36 6.47
N ALA A 102 -5.73 0.52 5.17
CA ALA A 102 -4.98 1.46 4.35
C ALA A 102 -5.18 2.91 4.85
N ASP A 103 -6.43 3.32 5.09
CA ASP A 103 -6.72 4.66 5.63
C ASP A 103 -6.12 4.88 7.03
N LEU A 104 -6.10 3.86 7.89
CA LEU A 104 -5.46 3.92 9.22
C LEU A 104 -3.95 4.08 9.13
N ALA A 105 -3.29 3.24 8.32
CA ALA A 105 -1.85 3.27 8.18
C ALA A 105 -1.38 4.61 7.61
N LEU A 106 -2.13 5.16 6.66
CA LEU A 106 -1.90 6.48 6.10
C LEU A 106 -2.17 7.59 7.13
N GLY A 107 -3.35 7.60 7.76
CA GLY A 107 -3.67 8.61 8.78
C GLY A 107 -2.67 8.65 9.93
N PHE A 108 -2.14 7.48 10.34
CA PHE A 108 -1.04 7.40 11.29
C PHE A 108 0.22 8.10 10.77
N CYS A 109 0.65 7.80 9.54
CA CYS A 109 1.82 8.43 8.93
C CYS A 109 1.68 9.95 8.80
N GLU A 110 0.49 10.47 8.44
CA GLU A 110 0.24 11.93 8.38
C GLU A 110 0.35 12.59 9.75
N SER A 111 -0.09 11.88 10.80
CA SER A 111 -0.06 12.40 12.16
C SER A 111 1.33 12.35 12.80
N LEU A 112 2.31 11.68 12.16
CA LEU A 112 3.65 11.46 12.70
C LEU A 112 4.55 12.69 12.48
N PRO A 113 4.87 13.48 13.53
CA PRO A 113 5.58 14.74 13.35
C PRO A 113 7.03 14.50 12.89
N GLY A 114 7.41 15.10 11.76
CA GLY A 114 8.75 15.01 11.19
C GLY A 114 9.17 13.60 10.76
N GLY A 115 8.24 12.64 10.77
CA GLY A 115 8.47 11.29 10.27
C GLY A 115 8.17 11.16 8.78
N MET A 116 8.32 9.94 8.28
CA MET A 116 7.89 9.56 6.93
C MET A 116 7.17 8.21 6.93
N GLY A 117 6.28 8.00 5.97
CA GLY A 117 5.73 6.68 5.66
C GLY A 117 6.50 6.04 4.51
N LEU A 118 6.87 4.75 4.63
CA LEU A 118 7.49 3.98 3.56
C LEU A 118 6.59 2.83 3.11
N HIS A 119 6.45 2.65 1.80
CA HIS A 119 5.86 1.49 1.18
C HIS A 119 6.88 0.34 1.06
N CYS A 120 6.98 -0.47 2.11
CA CYS A 120 7.94 -1.57 2.17
C CYS A 120 7.46 -2.69 3.09
N GLY A 121 8.07 -3.87 2.93
CA GLY A 121 8.01 -4.90 3.95
C GLY A 121 9.13 -4.71 4.96
N ALA A 122 8.93 -5.06 6.23
CA ALA A 122 9.97 -4.99 7.24
C ALA A 122 9.93 -6.17 8.19
N VAL A 123 11.11 -6.73 8.44
CA VAL A 123 11.28 -7.98 9.18
C VAL A 123 12.61 -7.99 9.93
N ARG A 124 12.59 -8.54 11.14
CA ARG A 124 13.80 -8.92 11.87
C ARG A 124 13.91 -10.43 11.87
N LEU A 125 15.08 -10.97 11.55
CA LEU A 125 15.35 -12.40 11.57
C LEU A 125 16.27 -12.73 12.75
N GLY A 126 15.85 -13.66 13.61
CA GLY A 126 16.61 -14.06 14.78
C GLY A 126 16.97 -12.87 15.67
N GLN A 127 18.25 -12.73 15.99
CA GLN A 127 18.80 -11.62 16.76
C GLN A 127 19.47 -10.56 15.87
N GLY A 128 19.21 -10.63 14.57
CA GLY A 128 19.82 -9.75 13.58
C GLY A 128 19.19 -8.37 13.50
N PRO A 129 19.68 -7.55 12.54
CA PRO A 129 19.15 -6.23 12.29
C PRO A 129 17.69 -6.25 11.79
N LEU A 130 17.03 -5.09 11.86
CA LEU A 130 15.79 -4.89 11.10
C LEU A 130 16.12 -4.66 9.62
N LEU A 131 15.49 -5.45 8.75
CA LEU A 131 15.58 -5.38 7.30
C LEU A 131 14.38 -4.61 6.74
N LEU A 132 14.65 -3.70 5.81
CA LEU A 132 13.64 -3.12 4.92
C LEU A 132 13.69 -3.86 3.58
N LEU A 133 12.55 -4.40 3.15
CA LEU A 133 12.36 -5.06 1.87
C LEU A 133 11.63 -4.10 0.94
N ALA A 134 12.36 -3.51 0.01
CA ALA A 134 11.84 -2.56 -0.96
C ALA A 134 12.04 -3.10 -2.37
N GLY A 135 11.23 -2.63 -3.31
CA GLY A 135 11.37 -3.06 -4.70
C GLY A 135 10.22 -2.57 -5.56
N PRO A 136 10.41 -2.59 -6.89
CA PRO A 136 9.39 -2.21 -7.83
C PRO A 136 8.15 -3.11 -7.72
N ARG A 137 7.09 -2.74 -8.42
CA ARG A 137 5.83 -3.49 -8.44
C ARG A 137 6.09 -4.95 -8.83
N ARG A 138 5.33 -5.87 -8.22
CA ARG A 138 5.42 -7.32 -8.47
C ARG A 138 6.78 -7.95 -8.13
N ALA A 139 7.70 -7.21 -7.49
CA ALA A 139 8.93 -7.78 -6.95
C ALA A 139 8.67 -8.82 -5.84
N GLY A 140 7.43 -8.93 -5.35
CA GLY A 140 7.00 -10.00 -4.45
C GLY A 140 7.15 -9.68 -2.97
N LYS A 141 7.19 -8.39 -2.57
CA LYS A 141 7.30 -7.93 -1.17
C LYS A 141 6.34 -8.67 -0.24
N SER A 142 5.03 -8.56 -0.49
CA SER A 142 4.02 -9.19 0.36
C SER A 142 4.04 -10.71 0.33
N THR A 143 4.39 -11.30 -0.82
CA THR A 143 4.58 -12.75 -0.90
C THR A 143 5.79 -13.21 -0.07
N LEU A 144 6.90 -12.48 -0.11
CA LEU A 144 8.09 -12.78 0.67
C LEU A 144 7.87 -12.55 2.16
N ILE A 145 7.24 -11.44 2.56
CA ILE A 145 6.83 -11.17 3.95
C ILE A 145 5.87 -12.25 4.44
N ALA A 146 4.86 -12.63 3.65
CA ALA A 146 3.94 -13.71 4.01
C ALA A 146 4.66 -15.05 4.23
N ARG A 147 5.69 -15.35 3.43
CA ARG A 147 6.51 -16.55 3.65
C ARG A 147 7.35 -16.43 4.91
N LEU A 148 8.02 -15.29 5.12
CA LEU A 148 8.84 -15.03 6.30
C LEU A 148 8.01 -15.02 7.59
N ALA A 149 6.76 -14.56 7.53
CA ALA A 149 5.82 -14.56 8.65
C ALA A 149 5.52 -15.97 9.21
N ARG A 150 5.89 -17.02 8.46
CA ARG A 150 5.78 -18.42 8.88
C ARG A 150 7.04 -18.94 9.59
N GLU A 151 8.16 -18.23 9.52
CA GLU A 151 9.41 -18.58 10.20
C GLU A 151 9.29 -18.24 11.69
N GLU A 152 9.74 -19.15 12.56
CA GLU A 152 9.64 -18.95 14.02
C GLU A 152 10.54 -17.82 14.50
N THR A 153 11.67 -17.61 13.82
CA THR A 153 12.65 -16.58 14.16
C THR A 153 12.36 -15.24 13.51
N ALA A 154 11.31 -15.11 12.69
CA ALA A 154 11.01 -13.88 11.97
C ALA A 154 9.98 -13.03 12.71
N GLN A 155 10.39 -11.85 13.16
CA GLN A 155 9.49 -10.84 13.70
C GLN A 155 9.06 -9.87 12.59
N ILE A 156 7.76 -9.81 12.30
CA ILE A 156 7.22 -9.00 11.21
C ILE A 156 6.83 -7.61 11.72
N PHE A 157 7.48 -6.57 11.21
CA PHE A 157 7.17 -5.17 11.52
C PHE A 157 6.06 -4.61 10.63
N CYS A 158 6.14 -4.91 9.33
CA CYS A 158 5.12 -4.53 8.36
C CYS A 158 5.22 -5.36 7.08
N ASP A 159 4.16 -5.29 6.27
CA ASP A 159 4.11 -5.80 4.91
C ASP A 159 4.05 -4.66 3.88
N ASP A 160 3.25 -3.64 4.16
CA ASP A 160 2.87 -2.61 3.19
C ASP A 160 3.35 -1.21 3.59
N VAL A 161 2.94 -0.71 4.76
CA VAL A 161 3.25 0.64 5.23
C VAL A 161 4.09 0.57 6.51
N LEU A 162 5.22 1.26 6.51
CA LEU A 162 6.12 1.41 7.65
C LEU A 162 6.33 2.89 7.99
N PRO A 163 5.81 3.37 9.13
CA PRO A 163 6.21 4.65 9.68
C PRO A 163 7.68 4.64 10.11
N ILE A 164 8.44 5.62 9.67
CA ILE A 164 9.78 5.97 10.15
C ILE A 164 9.66 7.28 10.94
N THR A 165 10.07 7.26 12.20
CA THR A 165 10.09 8.44 13.07
C THR A 165 11.11 9.47 12.61
N ALA A 166 11.01 10.71 13.10
CA ALA A 166 12.01 11.76 12.83
C ALA A 166 13.43 11.36 13.25
N GLN A 167 13.57 10.45 14.21
CA GLN A 167 14.86 9.92 14.66
C GLN A 167 15.41 8.83 13.74
N GLY A 168 14.65 8.37 12.75
CA GLY A 168 15.02 7.30 11.82
C GLY A 168 14.67 5.89 12.30
N ASP A 169 13.94 5.75 13.41
CA ASP A 169 13.46 4.43 13.86
C ASP A 169 12.20 4.02 13.12
N ALA A 170 12.14 2.77 12.69
CA ALA A 170 10.93 2.14 12.20
C ALA A 170 9.98 1.82 13.35
N LEU A 171 8.70 2.10 13.16
CA LEU A 171 7.63 1.85 14.12
C LEU A 171 6.65 0.84 13.54
N ALA A 172 6.50 -0.31 14.18
CA ALA A 172 5.50 -1.30 13.77
C ALA A 172 4.10 -0.78 14.10
N LEU A 173 3.19 -0.84 13.13
CA LEU A 173 1.77 -0.54 13.35
C LEU A 173 1.02 -1.72 13.97
N GLY A 174 1.57 -2.93 13.92
CA GLY A 174 0.89 -4.15 14.37
C GLY A 174 -0.19 -4.61 13.39
N LEU A 175 0.03 -4.45 12.09
CA LEU A 175 -0.93 -4.87 11.06
C LEU A 175 -0.60 -6.26 10.53
N ALA A 176 -1.61 -7.10 10.36
CA ALA A 176 -1.47 -8.40 9.72
C ALA A 176 -0.99 -8.28 8.25
N PRO A 177 -0.05 -9.12 7.79
CA PRO A 177 0.32 -9.20 6.38
C PRO A 177 -0.88 -9.58 5.51
N ARG A 178 -0.93 -9.02 4.30
CA ARG A 178 -2.03 -9.21 3.35
C ARG A 178 -1.50 -9.78 2.04
N ILE A 179 -2.11 -10.86 1.57
CA ILE A 179 -1.80 -11.45 0.27
C ILE A 179 -2.99 -11.34 -0.70
N ARG A 180 -2.68 -11.42 -2.00
CA ARG A 180 -3.69 -11.58 -3.06
C ARG A 180 -4.00 -13.05 -3.27
N LEU A 181 -5.23 -13.33 -3.67
CA LEU A 181 -5.69 -14.65 -4.08
C LEU A 181 -5.85 -14.73 -5.62
N PRO A 182 -5.60 -15.90 -6.22
CA PRO A 182 -5.06 -17.11 -5.58
C PRO A 182 -3.62 -16.88 -5.08
N ALA A 183 -3.32 -17.43 -3.90
CA ALA A 183 -2.00 -17.31 -3.30
C ALA A 183 -0.95 -18.01 -4.16
N ALA A 184 0.31 -17.53 -4.10
CA ALA A 184 1.41 -18.24 -4.74
C ALA A 184 1.51 -19.67 -4.14
N PRO A 185 1.64 -20.73 -4.97
CA PRO A 185 1.68 -22.11 -4.47
C PRO A 185 2.76 -22.36 -3.40
N ALA A 186 3.89 -21.65 -3.49
CA ALA A 186 4.99 -21.70 -2.53
C ALA A 186 4.60 -21.25 -1.10
N LEU A 187 3.51 -20.48 -0.94
CA LEU A 187 2.99 -20.16 0.40
C LEU A 187 2.32 -21.35 1.07
N GLY A 188 2.03 -22.43 0.33
CA GLY A 188 1.31 -23.60 0.81
C GLY A 188 -0.10 -23.28 1.30
N HIS A 189 -0.73 -24.24 1.99
CA HIS A 189 -2.00 -23.98 2.65
C HIS A 189 -1.77 -23.06 3.86
N VAL A 190 -2.52 -21.95 3.92
CA VAL A 190 -2.53 -21.01 5.05
C VAL A 190 -3.98 -20.75 5.40
N THR A 191 -4.34 -20.94 6.68
CA THR A 191 -5.66 -20.51 7.18
C THR A 191 -5.63 -19.01 7.41
N PRO A 192 -6.39 -18.22 6.64
CA PRO A 192 -6.40 -16.77 6.79
C PRO A 192 -7.15 -16.34 8.06
N LEU A 193 -6.78 -15.17 8.58
CA LEU A 193 -7.55 -14.44 9.59
C LEU A 193 -8.89 -13.98 9.03
N LEU A 194 -8.83 -13.47 7.80
CA LEU A 194 -9.93 -12.87 7.07
C LEU A 194 -9.60 -13.04 5.59
N ALA A 195 -10.57 -13.50 4.80
CA ALA A 195 -10.38 -13.65 3.37
C ALA A 195 -11.69 -13.43 2.61
N ASP A 196 -11.55 -13.03 1.35
CA ASP A 196 -12.60 -13.10 0.34
C ASP A 196 -12.06 -13.81 -0.91
N ASP A 197 -12.64 -13.55 -2.06
CA ASP A 197 -12.18 -14.08 -3.35
C ASP A 197 -10.87 -13.43 -3.84
N ARG A 198 -10.50 -12.25 -3.32
CA ARG A 198 -9.37 -11.44 -3.81
C ARG A 198 -8.22 -11.32 -2.83
N TYR A 199 -8.51 -11.30 -1.53
CA TYR A 199 -7.53 -10.99 -0.49
C TYR A 199 -7.60 -11.96 0.67
N ALA A 200 -6.45 -12.17 1.32
CA ALA A 200 -6.36 -12.88 2.58
C ALA A 200 -5.38 -12.17 3.52
N TYR A 201 -5.82 -11.92 4.75
CA TYR A 201 -4.96 -11.52 5.85
C TYR A 201 -4.42 -12.75 6.55
N LEU A 202 -3.12 -12.75 6.82
CA LEU A 202 -2.43 -13.89 7.40
C LEU A 202 -2.04 -13.59 8.84
N ARG A 203 -2.14 -14.59 9.71
CA ARG A 203 -1.59 -14.49 11.07
C ARG A 203 -0.07 -14.77 11.02
N PRO A 204 0.80 -13.78 11.28
CA PRO A 204 2.22 -14.05 11.45
C PRO A 204 2.46 -14.83 12.74
N ARG A 205 3.50 -15.68 12.78
CA ARG A 205 3.89 -16.38 14.01
C ARG A 205 4.37 -15.44 15.11
N ASN A 206 5.09 -14.38 14.72
CA ASN A 206 5.65 -13.38 15.61
C ASN A 206 5.43 -11.96 15.03
N PRO A 207 4.21 -11.39 15.15
CA PRO A 207 3.99 -10.00 14.80
C PRO A 207 4.72 -9.08 15.78
N ALA A 208 5.37 -8.03 15.28
CA ALA A 208 5.74 -6.90 16.11
C ALA A 208 4.45 -6.17 16.52
N PRO A 209 4.12 -6.07 17.83
CA PRO A 209 2.95 -5.32 18.25
C PRO A 209 3.11 -3.83 17.95
N HIS A 210 1.99 -3.12 17.85
CA HIS A 210 1.97 -1.68 17.66
C HIS A 210 2.91 -0.96 18.63
N GLY A 211 3.67 0.02 18.13
CA GLY A 211 4.61 0.81 18.92
C GLY A 211 5.97 0.14 19.14
N THR A 212 6.17 -1.09 18.68
CA THR A 212 7.51 -1.70 18.62
C THR A 212 8.42 -0.85 17.73
N ARG A 213 9.59 -0.46 18.23
CA ARG A 213 10.55 0.38 17.52
C ARG A 213 11.87 -0.33 17.28
N ALA A 214 12.49 -0.04 16.14
CA ALA A 214 13.83 -0.48 15.84
C ALA A 214 14.47 0.38 14.75
N ARG A 215 15.77 0.64 14.87
CA ARG A 215 16.55 1.27 13.80
C ARG A 215 16.76 0.27 12.65
N PRO A 216 16.32 0.56 11.42
CA PRO A 216 16.68 -0.24 10.26
C PRO A 216 18.19 -0.20 10.04
N LYS A 217 18.78 -1.33 9.66
CA LYS A 217 20.22 -1.43 9.36
C LYS A 217 20.52 -2.08 8.03
N VAL A 218 19.53 -2.68 7.38
CA VAL A 218 19.70 -3.32 6.07
C VAL A 218 18.55 -2.90 5.15
N LEU A 219 18.89 -2.43 3.95
CA LEU A 219 17.96 -2.25 2.86
C LEU A 219 18.18 -3.38 1.84
N VAL A 220 17.13 -4.12 1.54
CA VAL A 220 17.11 -5.18 0.53
C VAL A 220 16.21 -4.74 -0.61
N ALA A 221 16.80 -4.41 -1.75
CA ALA A 221 16.10 -4.24 -3.02
C ALA A 221 15.73 -5.62 -3.60
N LEU A 222 14.46 -5.84 -3.92
CA LEU A 222 14.00 -7.11 -4.48
C LEU A 222 14.08 -7.10 -6.01
N ASP A 223 14.79 -8.08 -6.59
CA ASP A 223 14.87 -8.37 -8.02
C ASP A 223 14.41 -9.81 -8.27
N ARG A 224 13.08 -10.02 -8.23
CA ARG A 224 12.51 -11.35 -8.47
C ARG A 224 12.50 -11.66 -9.97
N ARG A 225 13.24 -12.70 -10.38
CA ARG A 225 13.35 -13.14 -11.78
C ARG A 225 13.10 -14.64 -11.90
N PRO A 226 12.00 -15.07 -12.52
CA PRO A 226 11.75 -16.48 -12.82
C PRO A 226 12.93 -17.10 -13.59
N GLY A 227 13.35 -18.30 -13.20
CA GLY A 227 14.47 -19.00 -13.83
C GLY A 227 15.85 -18.45 -13.50
N SER A 228 15.98 -17.48 -12.58
CA SER A 228 17.30 -16.93 -12.18
C SER A 228 18.16 -17.88 -11.34
N GLY A 229 17.66 -19.07 -11.02
CA GLY A 229 18.36 -20.10 -10.26
C GLY A 229 18.40 -19.80 -8.76
N ALA A 230 19.51 -20.18 -8.12
CA ALA A 230 19.68 -20.01 -6.68
C ALA A 230 19.82 -18.51 -6.31
N PRO A 231 19.23 -18.06 -5.19
CA PRO A 231 19.22 -16.65 -4.84
C PRO A 231 20.62 -16.14 -4.52
N ARG A 232 20.84 -14.84 -4.75
CA ARG A 232 22.12 -14.16 -4.53
C ARG A 232 21.90 -12.75 -3.99
N LEU A 233 22.88 -12.28 -3.23
CA LEU A 233 22.96 -10.90 -2.76
C LEU A 233 24.01 -10.14 -3.57
N HIS A 234 23.60 -9.01 -4.11
CA HIS A 234 24.45 -8.08 -4.84
C HIS A 234 24.56 -6.76 -4.06
N HIS A 235 25.65 -6.04 -4.23
CA HIS A 235 25.74 -4.67 -3.74
C HIS A 235 24.66 -3.78 -4.39
N LEU A 236 23.95 -2.98 -3.60
CA LEU A 236 23.06 -1.93 -4.11
C LEU A 236 23.81 -0.59 -4.06
N PRO A 237 24.10 0.05 -5.21
CA PRO A 237 24.74 1.35 -5.25
C PRO A 237 24.00 2.42 -4.42
N PRO A 238 24.69 3.35 -3.74
CA PRO A 238 24.06 4.35 -2.89
C PRO A 238 23.01 5.22 -3.59
N ASP A 239 23.28 5.61 -4.84
CA ASP A 239 22.36 6.38 -5.67
C ASP A 239 21.08 5.60 -5.98
N ALA A 240 21.20 4.28 -6.23
CA ALA A 240 20.06 3.39 -6.43
C ALA A 240 19.26 3.19 -5.13
N ALA A 241 19.93 3.12 -3.98
CA ALA A 241 19.28 3.03 -2.68
C ALA A 241 18.46 4.28 -2.36
N ILE A 242 19.03 5.48 -2.56
CA ILE A 242 18.32 6.77 -2.38
C ILE A 242 17.10 6.84 -3.28
N ARG A 243 17.26 6.54 -4.59
CA ARG A 243 16.14 6.51 -5.54
C ARG A 243 15.04 5.54 -5.08
N LEU A 244 15.42 4.36 -4.61
CA LEU A 244 14.46 3.35 -4.15
C LEU A 244 13.66 3.86 -2.93
N ILE A 245 14.32 4.45 -1.93
CA ILE A 245 13.64 5.01 -0.76
C ILE A 245 12.70 6.15 -1.16
N LEU A 246 13.16 7.10 -1.97
CA LEU A 246 12.32 8.20 -2.46
C LEU A 246 11.09 7.67 -3.21
N GLN A 247 11.26 6.65 -4.05
CA GLN A 247 10.16 5.99 -4.77
C GLN A 247 9.19 5.22 -3.87
N GLN A 248 9.64 4.75 -2.70
CA GLN A 248 8.78 4.08 -1.73
C GLN A 248 8.21 5.05 -0.69
N THR A 249 8.55 6.34 -0.72
CA THR A 249 8.07 7.29 0.30
C THR A 249 6.62 7.67 0.03
N LEU A 250 5.75 7.45 1.02
CA LEU A 250 4.31 7.72 0.97
C LEU A 250 3.98 9.16 1.38
N THR A 251 4.77 9.71 2.30
CA THR A 251 4.60 11.07 2.83
C THR A 251 5.45 12.07 2.06
N LEU A 252 4.85 13.18 1.64
CA LEU A 252 5.63 14.26 1.05
C LEU A 252 6.38 15.02 2.14
N ALA A 253 7.66 15.24 1.89
CA ALA A 253 8.39 16.32 2.55
C ALA A 253 7.96 17.67 1.95
N ASP A 254 8.15 18.74 2.70
CA ASP A 254 7.81 20.10 2.26
C ASP A 254 8.57 20.53 0.99
N THR A 255 9.77 19.97 0.78
CA THR A 255 10.60 20.25 -0.40
C THR A 255 11.31 18.98 -0.90
N PRO A 256 11.67 18.91 -2.20
CA PRO A 256 12.50 17.82 -2.72
C PRO A 256 13.85 17.68 -2.01
N ALA A 257 14.47 18.80 -1.62
CA ALA A 257 15.72 18.80 -0.88
C ALA A 257 15.56 18.16 0.52
N ALA A 258 14.45 18.44 1.20
CA ALA A 258 14.12 17.81 2.48
C ALA A 258 13.86 16.30 2.31
N ALA A 259 13.15 15.88 1.26
CA ALA A 259 12.93 14.46 0.98
C ALA A 259 14.26 13.72 0.74
N LEU A 260 15.16 14.31 -0.04
CA LEU A 260 16.50 13.76 -0.29
C LEU A 260 17.31 13.65 1.02
N ALA A 261 17.37 14.72 1.81
CA ALA A 261 18.09 14.75 3.07
C ALA A 261 17.54 13.70 4.06
N GLN A 262 16.23 13.50 4.11
CA GLN A 262 15.63 12.47 4.94
C GLN A 262 15.97 11.06 4.45
N ALA A 263 15.95 10.81 3.14
CA ALA A 263 16.35 9.52 2.56
C ALA A 263 17.83 9.22 2.85
N GLU A 264 18.71 10.20 2.69
CA GLU A 264 20.13 10.11 3.04
C GLU A 264 20.34 9.81 4.53
N ALA A 265 19.64 10.53 5.41
CA ALA A 265 19.72 10.34 6.85
C ALA A 265 19.23 8.94 7.30
N LEU A 266 18.19 8.41 6.64
CA LEU A 266 17.71 7.05 6.88
C LEU A 266 18.75 6.02 6.47
N LEU A 267 19.30 6.17 5.25
CA LEU A 267 20.26 5.22 4.68
C LEU A 267 21.66 5.31 5.30
N HIS A 268 21.95 6.36 6.06
CA HIS A 268 23.23 6.55 6.70
C HIS A 268 23.58 5.36 7.62
N GLY A 269 24.66 4.66 7.27
CA GLY A 269 25.14 3.48 8.01
C GLY A 269 24.31 2.20 7.80
N MET A 270 23.43 2.15 6.80
CA MET A 270 22.72 0.93 6.40
C MET A 270 23.52 0.11 5.38
N THR A 271 23.47 -1.21 5.51
CA THR A 271 23.92 -2.13 4.47
C THR A 271 22.86 -2.18 3.36
N CYS A 272 23.23 -1.82 2.14
CA CYS A 272 22.31 -1.78 1.00
C CYS A 272 22.65 -2.91 0.01
N VAL A 273 21.70 -3.81 -0.22
CA VAL A 273 21.87 -4.98 -1.10
C VAL A 273 20.68 -5.17 -2.02
N THR A 274 20.90 -5.88 -3.12
CA THR A 274 19.85 -6.39 -3.99
C THR A 274 19.76 -7.90 -3.84
N LEU A 275 18.57 -8.43 -3.53
CA LEU A 275 18.26 -9.84 -3.54
C LEU A 275 17.71 -10.23 -4.91
N ARG A 276 18.51 -10.99 -5.68
CA ARG A 276 18.03 -11.66 -6.89
C ARG A 276 17.54 -13.06 -6.53
N TYR A 277 16.31 -13.38 -6.89
CA TYR A 277 15.70 -14.67 -6.54
C TYR A 277 14.54 -15.06 -7.46
N ASP A 278 14.16 -16.33 -7.43
CA ASP A 278 12.95 -16.85 -8.08
C ASP A 278 12.00 -17.45 -7.03
N ALA A 279 12.49 -18.50 -6.36
CA ALA A 279 11.78 -19.27 -5.35
C ALA A 279 11.87 -18.63 -3.96
N LEU A 280 10.79 -18.75 -3.18
CA LEU A 280 10.68 -18.13 -1.86
C LEU A 280 11.56 -18.84 -0.81
N GLU A 281 11.53 -20.17 -0.75
CA GLU A 281 12.21 -20.95 0.29
C GLU A 281 13.73 -20.75 0.30
N PRO A 282 14.44 -20.83 -0.85
CA PRO A 282 15.87 -20.53 -0.86
C PRO A 282 16.14 -19.06 -0.52
N ALA A 283 15.26 -18.14 -0.92
CA ALA A 283 15.44 -16.71 -0.66
C ALA A 283 15.30 -16.39 0.84
N THR A 284 14.31 -16.99 1.52
CA THR A 284 14.15 -16.86 2.98
C THR A 284 15.32 -17.48 3.73
N ALA A 285 15.80 -18.65 3.28
CA ALA A 285 16.98 -19.29 3.86
C ALA A 285 18.24 -18.42 3.71
N LEU A 286 18.46 -17.82 2.53
CA LEU A 286 19.58 -16.91 2.30
C LEU A 286 19.51 -15.67 3.20
N LEU A 287 18.33 -15.04 3.31
CA LEU A 287 18.15 -13.88 4.19
C LEU A 287 18.37 -14.25 5.67
N GLY A 288 17.88 -15.41 6.10
CA GLY A 288 18.12 -15.92 7.46
C GLY A 288 19.59 -16.18 7.74
N ALA A 289 20.31 -16.81 6.81
CA ALA A 289 21.74 -17.06 6.94
C ALA A 289 22.57 -15.76 6.94
N ALA A 290 22.24 -14.81 6.05
CA ALA A 290 22.97 -13.56 5.91
C ALA A 290 22.69 -12.57 7.06
N PHE A 291 21.45 -12.55 7.58
CA PHE A 291 20.97 -11.49 8.47
C PHE A 291 20.30 -11.97 9.76
N GLY A 292 20.37 -13.26 10.10
CA GLY A 292 19.74 -13.81 11.31
C GLY A 292 20.53 -13.62 12.61
N GLY A 293 21.83 -13.32 12.52
CA GLY A 293 22.75 -13.16 13.66
C GLY A 293 23.10 -11.71 13.99
N THR A 294 23.70 -11.49 15.16
CA THR A 294 24.08 -10.15 15.67
C THR A 294 25.23 -9.49 14.91
N THR A 295 26.10 -10.28 14.26
CA THR A 295 27.25 -9.85 13.45
C THR A 295 26.98 -9.91 11.94
N ALA A 296 25.72 -9.78 11.53
CA ALA A 296 25.28 -9.99 10.16
C ALA A 296 25.94 -9.06 9.10
N LEU A 297 26.82 -9.64 8.29
CA LEU A 297 27.11 -9.31 6.88
C LEU A 297 27.39 -10.65 6.17
N PRO A 298 26.86 -10.91 4.96
CA PRO A 298 27.24 -12.11 4.21
C PRO A 298 28.69 -11.97 3.67
N PRO A 299 29.54 -13.02 3.75
CA PRO A 299 30.92 -12.97 3.27
C PRO A 299 31.13 -12.79 1.75
N ASP A 300 30.09 -12.91 0.90
CA ASP A 300 30.25 -12.89 -0.56
C ASP A 300 29.18 -12.04 -1.26
N LEU A 301 29.23 -10.71 -1.06
CA LEU A 301 28.40 -9.80 -1.86
C LEU A 301 28.92 -9.76 -3.30
N LEU A 302 28.04 -10.08 -4.25
CA LEU A 302 28.37 -9.96 -5.66
C LEU A 302 28.38 -8.49 -6.11
N PRO A 303 29.09 -8.16 -7.20
CA PRO A 303 29.04 -6.83 -7.79
C PRO A 303 27.61 -6.38 -8.09
N PRO A 304 27.37 -5.05 -8.16
CA PRO A 304 26.07 -4.52 -8.52
C PRO A 304 25.53 -5.13 -9.81
N LEU A 305 24.24 -5.40 -9.81
CA LEU A 305 23.56 -5.78 -11.04
C LEU A 305 23.59 -4.59 -12.00
N PRO A 306 23.69 -4.84 -13.32
CA PRO A 306 23.49 -3.77 -14.31
C PRO A 306 22.18 -3.08 -14.01
N SER A 307 22.18 -1.74 -14.01
CA SER A 307 20.95 -0.96 -13.83
C SER A 307 19.96 -1.43 -14.89
N ALA A 308 18.95 -2.20 -14.48
CA ALA A 308 17.82 -2.43 -15.34
C ALA A 308 17.24 -1.03 -15.56
N ALA A 309 17.21 -0.57 -16.81
CA ALA A 309 16.31 0.52 -17.18
C ALA A 309 14.97 0.17 -16.54
N LEU A 310 14.41 1.12 -15.78
CA LEU A 310 13.11 0.98 -15.12
C LEU A 310 12.21 0.19 -16.06
N ALA A 311 11.71 -0.97 -15.60
CA ALA A 311 10.93 -1.84 -16.45
C ALA A 311 9.86 -0.99 -17.14
N SER A 312 10.06 -0.70 -18.43
CA SER A 312 9.09 0.01 -19.23
C SER A 312 7.86 -0.89 -19.22
N GLY A 313 6.71 -0.36 -18.80
CA GLY A 313 5.46 -1.07 -19.00
C GLY A 313 5.21 -1.33 -20.49
N ALA A 314 4.10 -1.97 -20.82
CA ALA A 314 3.75 -2.29 -22.20
C ALA A 314 4.06 -1.13 -23.15
N ASN A 315 4.76 -1.43 -24.23
CA ASN A 315 4.99 -0.46 -25.28
C ASN A 315 3.68 -0.26 -26.04
N LEU A 316 2.89 0.73 -25.62
CA LEU A 316 1.58 0.98 -26.19
C LEU A 316 1.72 1.64 -27.56
N PRO A 317 0.86 1.30 -28.53
CA PRO A 317 0.81 2.04 -29.79
C PRO A 317 0.59 3.53 -29.52
N PRO A 318 1.37 4.46 -30.12
CA PRO A 318 1.28 5.88 -29.80
C PRO A 318 -0.11 6.49 -30.01
N ASP A 319 -0.87 5.93 -30.96
CA ASP A 319 -2.20 6.39 -31.36
C ASP A 319 -3.33 5.60 -30.69
N LEU A 320 -3.03 4.69 -29.75
CA LEU A 320 -4.05 4.00 -28.98
C LEU A 320 -4.77 5.01 -28.07
N PRO A 321 -6.09 5.24 -28.22
CA PRO A 321 -6.82 6.06 -27.27
C PRO A 321 -6.89 5.35 -25.92
N LEU A 322 -6.53 6.08 -24.88
CA LEU A 322 -6.51 5.63 -23.50
C LEU A 322 -7.33 6.61 -22.66
N GLN A 323 -8.04 6.05 -21.68
CA GLN A 323 -8.76 6.79 -20.65
C GLN A 323 -8.57 6.10 -19.31
N ARG A 324 -8.88 6.79 -18.21
CA ARG A 324 -8.90 6.18 -16.87
C ARG A 324 -9.88 5.00 -16.85
N HIS A 325 -9.47 3.89 -16.24
CA HIS A 325 -10.41 2.81 -15.93
C HIS A 325 -11.48 3.34 -14.95
N PRO A 326 -12.79 3.13 -15.20
CA PRO A 326 -13.88 3.77 -14.45
C PRO A 326 -13.92 3.36 -12.97
N GLU A 327 -13.38 2.19 -12.65
CA GLU A 327 -13.28 1.70 -11.27
C GLU A 327 -12.01 2.18 -10.54
N VAL A 328 -11.13 2.96 -11.18
CA VAL A 328 -9.99 3.55 -10.46
C VAL A 328 -10.47 4.71 -9.61
N HIS A 329 -10.28 4.57 -8.31
CA HIS A 329 -10.52 5.59 -7.32
C HIS A 329 -9.25 6.38 -7.05
N LEU A 330 -9.42 7.68 -6.88
CA LEU A 330 -8.34 8.55 -6.45
C LEU A 330 -8.38 8.69 -4.92
N ARG A 331 -7.20 8.59 -4.32
CA ARG A 331 -6.95 8.83 -2.90
C ARG A 331 -5.99 9.98 -2.70
N HIS A 332 -6.33 10.89 -1.79
CA HIS A 332 -5.48 12.00 -1.39
C HIS A 332 -4.70 11.67 -0.13
N PHE A 333 -3.46 12.15 -0.09
CA PHE A 333 -2.58 12.04 1.06
C PHE A 333 -1.70 13.29 1.12
N GLY A 334 -2.04 14.25 1.99
CA GLY A 334 -1.46 15.60 1.91
C GLY A 334 -1.60 16.21 0.50
N GLN A 335 -0.48 16.54 -0.16
CA GLN A 335 -0.42 16.98 -1.56
C GLN A 335 -0.18 15.84 -2.58
N SER A 336 -0.10 14.59 -2.11
CA SER A 336 0.09 13.42 -2.97
C SER A 336 -1.25 12.85 -3.42
N LEU A 337 -1.27 12.37 -4.67
CA LEU A 337 -2.37 11.60 -5.22
C LEU A 337 -1.96 10.15 -5.36
N PHE A 338 -2.85 9.26 -4.95
CA PHE A 338 -2.71 7.83 -5.03
C PHE A 338 -3.86 7.25 -5.85
N LEU A 339 -3.59 6.39 -6.82
CA LEU A 339 -4.66 5.67 -7.52
C LEU A 339 -4.91 4.31 -6.88
N TRP A 340 -6.16 3.91 -6.76
CA TRP A 340 -6.56 2.63 -6.21
C TRP A 340 -7.61 2.00 -7.12
N HIS A 341 -7.38 0.78 -7.57
CA HIS A 341 -8.39 0.02 -8.31
C HIS A 341 -8.94 -1.08 -7.39
N PRO A 342 -10.24 -1.39 -7.36
CA PRO A 342 -10.81 -2.47 -6.53
C PRO A 342 -10.10 -3.82 -6.72
N ASP A 343 -9.77 -4.15 -7.97
CA ASP A 343 -9.00 -5.34 -8.34
C ASP A 343 -7.48 -5.22 -8.13
N THR A 344 -6.98 -4.03 -7.75
CA THR A 344 -5.57 -3.83 -7.42
C THR A 344 -5.37 -3.25 -6.01
N PRO A 345 -4.77 -4.00 -5.06
CA PRO A 345 -4.62 -3.59 -3.66
C PRO A 345 -3.63 -2.44 -3.41
N MET A 346 -3.13 -1.80 -4.45
CA MET A 346 -2.01 -0.88 -4.38
C MET A 346 -2.48 0.55 -4.57
N LEU A 347 -1.95 1.42 -3.72
CA LEU A 347 -2.03 2.85 -3.89
C LEU A 347 -0.90 3.28 -4.83
N TRP A 348 -1.26 3.76 -6.01
CA TRP A 348 -0.35 4.26 -7.02
C TRP A 348 0.02 5.69 -6.70
N HIS A 349 1.13 5.89 -6.02
CA HIS A 349 1.65 7.24 -5.86
C HIS A 349 1.89 7.89 -7.23
N LEU A 350 1.30 9.05 -7.44
CA LEU A 350 1.50 9.87 -8.60
C LEU A 350 2.44 11.01 -8.24
N ASN A 351 3.60 11.04 -8.88
CA ASN A 351 4.43 12.23 -8.90
C ASN A 351 3.73 13.36 -9.69
N PRO A 352 4.17 14.63 -9.61
CA PRO A 352 3.47 15.74 -10.25
C PRO A 352 3.19 15.57 -11.76
N LEU A 353 4.12 14.98 -12.50
CA LEU A 353 3.93 14.69 -13.93
C LEU A 353 2.86 13.61 -14.14
N ALA A 354 2.90 12.52 -13.38
CA ALA A 354 1.88 11.48 -13.41
C ALA A 354 0.50 11.99 -12.97
N GLN A 355 0.45 12.96 -12.05
CA GLN A 355 -0.79 13.65 -11.69
C GLN A 355 -1.34 14.47 -12.85
N ALA A 356 -0.49 15.20 -13.57
CA ALA A 356 -0.89 15.97 -14.75
C ALA A 356 -1.37 15.06 -15.89
N ILE A 357 -0.62 13.98 -16.20
CA ILE A 357 -1.03 12.98 -17.19
C ILE A 357 -2.38 12.36 -16.77
N TRP A 358 -2.50 11.95 -15.50
CA TRP A 358 -3.75 11.41 -14.99
C TRP A 358 -4.89 12.40 -15.14
N ALA A 359 -4.69 13.69 -14.80
CA ALA A 359 -5.67 14.76 -14.94
C ALA A 359 -6.20 14.90 -16.39
N LEU A 360 -5.32 14.83 -17.38
CA LEU A 360 -5.70 14.90 -18.80
C LEU A 360 -6.52 13.68 -19.24
N LEU A 361 -6.23 12.49 -18.73
CA LEU A 361 -6.93 11.23 -19.05
C LEU A 361 -8.39 11.15 -18.55
N GLU A 362 -8.98 12.25 -18.05
CA GLU A 362 -10.42 12.35 -17.82
C GLU A 362 -11.21 12.19 -19.13
N THR A 363 -10.64 12.64 -20.24
CA THR A 363 -11.08 12.36 -21.60
C THR A 363 -10.12 11.38 -22.28
N ASP A 364 -10.51 10.85 -23.44
CA ASP A 364 -9.64 9.96 -24.20
C ASP A 364 -8.48 10.74 -24.83
N HIS A 365 -7.26 10.26 -24.57
CA HIS A 365 -6.05 10.83 -25.16
C HIS A 365 -5.15 9.73 -25.72
N THR A 366 -4.36 10.11 -26.72
CA THR A 366 -3.28 9.27 -27.26
C THR A 366 -1.96 9.70 -26.62
N THR A 367 -0.93 8.87 -26.75
CA THR A 367 0.42 9.23 -26.29
C THR A 367 0.88 10.53 -26.95
N ASN A 368 0.66 10.65 -28.26
CA ASN A 368 1.03 11.83 -29.04
C ASN A 368 0.30 13.10 -28.57
N SER A 369 -1.01 13.01 -28.27
CA SER A 369 -1.76 14.19 -27.82
C SER A 369 -1.37 14.62 -26.40
N LEU A 370 -1.06 13.68 -25.50
CA LEU A 370 -0.54 13.98 -24.17
C LEU A 370 0.83 14.65 -24.22
N VAL A 371 1.74 14.15 -25.05
CA VAL A 371 3.07 14.76 -25.23
C VAL A 371 2.93 16.19 -25.73
N GLY A 372 2.06 16.45 -26.72
CA GLY A 372 1.80 17.81 -27.21
C GLY A 372 1.32 18.76 -26.10
N LEU A 373 0.30 18.36 -25.34
CA LEU A 373 -0.25 19.15 -24.24
C LEU A 373 0.77 19.40 -23.12
N LEU A 374 1.61 18.41 -22.80
CA LEU A 374 2.61 18.55 -21.74
C LEU A 374 3.83 19.37 -22.19
N CYS A 375 4.21 19.34 -23.46
CA CYS A 375 5.23 20.24 -23.99
C CYS A 375 4.79 21.72 -23.89
N GLU A 376 3.50 22.01 -24.08
CA GLU A 376 2.94 23.36 -23.88
C GLU A 376 2.95 23.75 -22.39
N ALA A 377 2.57 22.83 -21.50
CA ALA A 377 2.52 23.08 -20.06
C ALA A 377 3.90 23.17 -19.38
N PHE A 378 4.90 22.44 -19.91
CA PHE A 378 6.26 22.33 -19.36
C PHE A 378 7.32 22.69 -20.39
N PRO A 379 7.37 23.95 -20.87
CA PRO A 379 8.24 24.36 -21.99
C PRO A 379 9.74 24.30 -21.68
N HIS A 380 10.11 24.08 -20.43
CA HIS A 380 11.48 24.00 -19.94
C HIS A 380 12.02 22.55 -19.88
N ILE A 381 11.18 21.54 -20.12
CA ILE A 381 11.57 20.13 -20.16
C ILE A 381 11.76 19.73 -21.63
N PRO A 382 12.87 19.05 -22.01
CA PRO A 382 13.06 18.58 -23.38
C PRO A 382 11.91 17.68 -23.87
N PRO A 383 11.38 17.88 -25.09
CA PRO A 383 10.27 17.09 -25.62
C PRO A 383 10.51 15.58 -25.61
N ASP A 384 11.73 15.13 -25.90
CA ASP A 384 12.10 13.71 -25.89
C ASP A 384 12.00 13.10 -24.49
N GLN A 385 12.30 13.88 -23.45
CA GLN A 385 12.14 13.46 -22.07
C GLN A 385 10.66 13.34 -21.71
N ILE A 386 9.84 14.32 -22.08
CA ILE A 386 8.38 14.26 -21.88
C ILE A 386 7.81 13.01 -22.58
N ALA A 387 8.20 12.75 -23.83
CA ALA A 387 7.74 11.58 -24.57
C ALA A 387 8.12 10.25 -23.88
N THR A 388 9.35 10.15 -23.39
CA THR A 388 9.83 8.96 -22.68
C THR A 388 9.05 8.74 -21.38
N ASP A 389 8.85 9.80 -20.59
CA ASP A 389 8.16 9.72 -19.29
C ASP A 389 6.66 9.42 -19.46
N VAL A 390 6.01 10.02 -20.48
CA VAL A 390 4.60 9.74 -20.82
C VAL A 390 4.45 8.28 -21.25
N ALA A 391 5.29 7.79 -22.16
CA ALA A 391 5.23 6.40 -22.62
C ALA A 391 5.45 5.41 -21.47
N ALA A 392 6.44 5.69 -20.61
CA ALA A 392 6.72 4.86 -19.43
C ALA A 392 5.54 4.84 -18.45
N PHE A 393 4.92 6.00 -18.17
CA PHE A 393 3.74 6.08 -17.31
C PHE A 393 2.56 5.30 -17.90
N LEU A 394 2.20 5.57 -19.17
CA LEU A 394 1.04 4.95 -19.82
C LEU A 394 1.19 3.43 -19.90
N GLY A 395 2.36 2.94 -20.31
CA GLY A 395 2.64 1.51 -20.34
C GLY A 395 2.48 0.86 -18.97
N THR A 396 3.03 1.49 -17.93
CA THR A 396 2.97 0.96 -16.56
C THR A 396 1.54 0.99 -15.99
N ALA A 397 0.80 2.06 -16.27
CA ALA A 397 -0.57 2.24 -15.83
C ALA A 397 -1.54 1.28 -16.56
N HIS A 398 -1.34 1.06 -17.86
CA HIS A 398 -2.10 0.10 -18.65
C HIS A 398 -1.87 -1.35 -18.21
N ASP A 399 -0.61 -1.78 -18.04
CA ASP A 399 -0.26 -3.12 -17.52
C ASP A 399 -0.86 -3.43 -16.15
N SER A 400 -1.24 -2.37 -15.44
CA SER A 400 -1.78 -2.44 -14.10
C SER A 400 -3.28 -2.22 -14.02
N GLY A 401 -3.96 -2.18 -15.17
CA GLY A 401 -5.41 -2.02 -15.24
C GLY A 401 -5.91 -0.65 -14.80
N LEU A 402 -5.04 0.37 -14.71
CA LEU A 402 -5.46 1.72 -14.38
C LEU A 402 -6.05 2.47 -15.58
N LEU A 403 -5.69 2.05 -16.78
CA LEU A 403 -6.14 2.64 -18.04
C LEU A 403 -6.89 1.60 -18.85
N THR A 404 -7.93 2.04 -19.54
CA THR A 404 -8.63 1.25 -20.55
C THR A 404 -8.56 1.97 -21.88
N SER A 405 -8.72 1.21 -22.96
CA SER A 405 -9.10 1.78 -24.25
C SER A 405 -10.62 1.86 -24.31
N PRO A 406 -11.20 2.95 -24.86
CA PRO A 406 -12.62 3.02 -25.08
C PRO A 406 -13.07 1.84 -25.96
N CYS A 407 -14.10 1.10 -25.52
CA CYS A 407 -14.81 0.20 -26.43
C CYS A 407 -15.48 1.07 -27.49
N ARG A 408 -15.20 0.81 -28.76
CA ARG A 408 -15.99 1.37 -29.86
C ARG A 408 -17.36 0.71 -29.94
#